data_AF-A0A2V8UDB7-F1
#
_entry.id   AF-A0A2V8UDB7-F1
#
_cell.length_a   1.000
_cell.length_b   1.000
_cell.length_c   1.000
_cell.angle_alpha   90.00
_cell.angle_beta   90.00
_cell.angle_gamma   90.00
#
_symmetry.space_group_name_H-M   'P 1'
#
loop_
_entity.id
_entity.type
_entity.pdbx_description
1 polymer ?
#
loop_
_entity_poly.entity_id
_entity_poly.type
_entity_poly.pdbx_seq_one_letter_code
_entity_poly.pdbx_strand_id
1 'polypeptide(L)' 'MLGVLGRRVQSMRGVRTLRARSVQLAGSVHLQIDGEYAGRSPACFEIGPGTLTLLMPPTYG' A
#
# COMPACT_ATOMS: atom_id res chain seq x y z
N MET A 1 10.54 -16.39 2.67
CA MET A 1 11.30 -15.73 1.58
C MET A 1 11.04 -16.30 0.18
N LEU A 2 10.81 -17.61 0.00
CA LEU A 2 10.67 -18.22 -1.33
C LEU A 2 9.63 -17.53 -2.25
N GLY A 3 8.48 -17.11 -1.70
CA GLY A 3 7.46 -16.38 -2.47
C GLY A 3 7.86 -14.95 -2.86
N VAL A 4 8.74 -14.30 -2.09
CA VAL A 4 9.31 -12.97 -2.43
C VAL A 4 10.31 -13.12 -3.56
N LEU A 5 11.27 -14.05 -3.41
CA LEU A 5 12.28 -14.36 -4.43
C LEU A 5 11.63 -14.80 -5.75
N GLY A 6 10.58 -15.62 -5.68
CA GLY A 6 9.85 -16.09 -6.86
C GLY A 6 8.80 -15.11 -7.41
N ARG A 7 8.65 -13.90 -6.85
CA ARG A 7 7.61 -12.92 -7.23
C ARG A 7 6.17 -13.50 -7.18
N ARG A 8 5.92 -14.45 -6.28
CA ARG A 8 4.66 -15.20 -6.14
C ARG A 8 3.89 -14.89 -4.87
N VAL A 9 4.27 -13.86 -4.12
CA VAL A 9 3.63 -13.49 -2.84
C VAL A 9 2.10 -13.42 -2.94
N GLN A 10 1.58 -12.83 -4.01
CA GLN A 10 0.13 -12.69 -4.23
C GLN A 10 -0.61 -14.03 -4.39
N SER A 11 0.09 -15.11 -4.74
CA SER A 11 -0.47 -16.46 -4.90
C SER A 11 -0.34 -17.33 -3.65
N MET A 12 0.28 -16.83 -2.59
CA MET A 12 0.49 -17.58 -1.36
C MET A 12 -0.80 -17.68 -0.55
N ARG A 13 -1.07 -18.88 0.01
CA ARG A 13 -2.20 -19.08 0.92
C ARG A 13 -2.13 -18.08 2.08
N GLY A 14 -3.25 -17.44 2.37
CA GLY A 14 -3.36 -16.42 3.42
C GLY A 14 -3.09 -14.99 2.95
N VAL A 15 -2.56 -14.80 1.73
CA VAL A 15 -2.43 -13.48 1.12
C VAL A 15 -3.68 -13.18 0.29
N ARG A 16 -4.24 -11.99 0.47
CA ARG A 16 -5.29 -11.43 -0.38
C ARG A 16 -4.80 -10.13 -0.97
N THR A 17 -5.05 -9.93 -2.25
CA THR A 17 -4.71 -8.69 -2.96
C THR A 17 -5.97 -8.10 -3.54
N LEU A 18 -6.15 -6.81 -3.36
CA LEU A 18 -7.25 -6.05 -3.94
C LEU A 18 -6.69 -4.78 -4.57
N ARG A 19 -7.37 -4.27 -5.59
CA ARG A 19 -7.10 -2.96 -6.18
C ARG A 19 -8.27 -2.04 -5.82
N ALA A 20 -7.99 -0.94 -5.14
CA ALA A 20 -8.98 0.06 -4.73
C ALA A 20 -8.38 1.46 -4.79
N ARG A 21 -9.25 2.48 -4.92
CA ARG A 21 -8.86 3.90 -4.83
C ARG A 21 -9.03 4.46 -3.42
N SER A 22 -9.91 3.86 -2.62
CA SER A 22 -10.15 4.18 -1.22
C SER A 22 -10.32 2.89 -0.42
N VAL A 23 -9.76 2.84 0.79
CA VAL A 23 -9.87 1.73 1.72
C VAL A 23 -10.11 2.28 3.12
N GLN A 24 -11.21 1.84 3.75
CA GLN A 24 -11.44 2.07 5.16
C GLN A 24 -10.93 0.89 5.98
N LEU A 25 -10.11 1.19 6.98
CA LEU A 25 -9.60 0.22 7.93
C LEU A 25 -10.31 0.44 9.27
N ALA A 26 -11.05 -0.57 9.70
CA ALA A 26 -11.71 -0.61 11.01
C ALA A 26 -10.85 -1.33 12.07
N GLY A 27 -11.25 -1.23 13.34
CA GLY A 27 -10.56 -1.87 14.47
C GLY A 27 -9.50 -0.97 15.11
N SER A 28 -8.55 -1.57 15.84
CA SER A 28 -7.53 -0.83 16.60
C SER A 28 -6.12 -1.41 16.38
N VAL A 29 -5.56 -1.16 15.20
CA VAL A 29 -4.21 -1.59 14.82
C VAL A 29 -3.26 -0.39 14.70
N HIS A 30 -1.98 -0.59 14.98
CA HIS A 30 -0.95 0.42 14.79
C HIS A 30 -0.62 0.58 13.30
N LEU A 31 -0.41 1.82 12.87
CA LEU A 31 -0.16 2.18 11.48
C LEU A 31 1.23 2.76 11.32
N GLN A 32 1.91 2.32 10.26
CA GLN A 32 3.19 2.86 9.82
C GLN A 32 3.05 3.29 8.36
N ILE A 33 3.48 4.50 8.04
CA ILE A 33 3.45 5.08 6.69
C ILE A 33 4.88 5.48 6.34
N ASP A 34 5.41 4.95 5.24
CA ASP A 34 6.76 5.23 4.76
C ASP A 34 7.88 5.05 5.80
N GLY A 35 7.68 4.12 6.74
CA GLY A 35 8.63 3.86 7.83
C GLY A 35 8.35 4.64 9.12
N GLU A 36 7.44 5.61 9.10
CA GLU A 36 7.12 6.45 10.25
C GLU A 36 5.83 6.02 10.96
N TYR A 37 5.79 6.16 12.29
CA TYR A 37 4.59 5.83 13.07
C TYR A 37 3.49 6.89 12.87
N ALA A 38 2.35 6.47 12.33
CA ALA A 38 1.25 7.36 11.95
C ALA A 38 0.02 7.26 12.88
N GLY A 39 0.11 6.50 13.97
CA GLY A 39 -0.97 6.34 14.95
C GLY A 39 -1.67 4.98 14.86
N ARG A 40 -2.99 4.97 15.09
CA ARG A 40 -3.82 3.75 15.10
C ARG A 40 -5.08 3.92 14.26
N SER A 41 -5.63 2.82 13.77
CA SER A 41 -6.96 2.79 13.16
C SER A 41 -8.07 3.15 14.19
N PRO A 42 -9.27 3.59 13.77
CA PRO A 42 -9.79 3.61 12.40
C PRO A 42 -9.05 4.60 11.48
N ALA A 43 -8.88 4.23 10.21
CA ALA A 43 -8.19 5.07 9.23
C ALA A 43 -8.80 4.90 7.83
N CYS A 44 -8.71 5.96 7.02
CA CYS A 44 -9.04 5.92 5.60
C CYS A 44 -7.77 6.15 4.78
N PHE A 45 -7.54 5.30 3.78
CA PHE A 45 -6.47 5.44 2.80
C PHE A 45 -7.07 5.79 1.46
N GLU A 46 -6.61 6.87 0.84
CA GLU A 46 -7.12 7.35 -0.44
C GLU A 46 -5.99 7.69 -1.40
N ILE A 47 -6.16 7.32 -2.67
CA ILE A 47 -5.26 7.76 -3.74
C ILE A 47 -5.70 9.17 -4.14
N GLY A 48 -4.91 10.18 -3.76
CA GLY A 48 -5.08 11.53 -4.27
C GLY A 48 -4.49 11.65 -5.68
N PRO A 49 -5.32 11.83 -6.74
CA PRO A 49 -4.82 11.92 -8.10
C PRO A 49 -4.10 13.26 -8.32
N GLY A 50 -2.89 13.22 -8.89
CA GLY A 50 -2.16 14.44 -9.26
C GLY A 50 -1.77 15.33 -8.08
N THR A 51 -1.63 14.77 -6.87
CA THR A 51 -1.24 15.55 -5.68
C THR A 51 0.19 16.07 -5.73
N LEU A 52 1.06 15.44 -6.52
CA LEU A 52 2.47 15.77 -6.64
C LEU A 52 2.83 15.94 -8.12
N THR A 53 3.68 16.93 -8.40
CA THR A 53 4.43 17.00 -9.66
C THR A 53 5.81 16.43 -9.41
N LEU A 54 6.16 15.37 -10.14
CA LEU A 54 7.42 14.65 -9.96
C LEU A 54 8.31 14.86 -11.19
N LEU A 55 9.61 15.06 -10.96
CA LEU A 55 10.62 14.94 -12.01
C LEU A 55 10.90 13.45 -12.22
N MET A 56 10.49 12.93 -13.38
CA MET A 56 10.60 11.50 -13.71
C MET A 56 11.45 11.31 -14.98
N PRO A 57 12.26 10.23 -15.06
CA PRO A 57 12.94 9.91 -16.31
C PRO A 57 11.92 9.55 -17.41
N PRO A 58 12.20 9.82 -18.70
CA PRO A 58 11.26 9.61 -19.80
C PRO A 58 10.76 8.18 -19.96
N THR A 59 11.50 7.19 -19.44
CA THR A 59 11.19 5.75 -19.59
C THR A 59 10.13 5.23 -18.61
N TYR A 60 9.68 6.06 -17.66
CA TYR A 60 8.72 5.65 -16.61
C TYR A 60 7.29 6.19 -16.85
N GLY A 61 7.06 6.89 -17.97
CA GLY A 61 5.75 7.41 -18.38
C GLY A 61 4.88 6.36 -19.05
#